data_AF-A0A814AN01-F1
#
_entry.id   AF-A0A814AN01-F1
#
_cell.length_a   1.000
_cell.length_b   1.000
_cell.length_c   1.000
_cell.angle_alpha   90.00
_cell.angle_beta   90.00
_cell.angle_gamma   90.00
#
_symmetry.space_group_name_H-M   'P 1'
#
loop_
_entity.id
_entity.type
_entity.pdbx_description
1 polymer ?
#
loop_
_entity_poly.entity_id
_entity_poly.type
_entity_poly.pdbx_seq_one_letter_code
_entity_poly.pdbx_strand_id
1 'polypeptide(L)'
;MDTYRRAEIIASHPVATAKYFHTLITNILDTMIMGGVIGPVKAYFGTVESQRRGSLHLHLLIWLDHDLKPADMKEKIQGATFRDKLIAYLEDIIKEDLGEFKDIQVIESPNGIR
;
A
#
# COMPACT_ATOMS: atom_id res chain seq x y z
N MET A 1 -14.26 -14.72 -10.36
CA MET A 1 -14.86 -14.80 -9.02
C MET A 1 -15.05 -13.37 -8.55
N ASP A 2 -16.27 -12.93 -8.30
CA ASP A 2 -16.55 -11.55 -7.91
C ASP A 2 -16.12 -11.28 -6.44
N THR A 3 -16.04 -10.00 -6.09
CA THR A 3 -15.64 -9.52 -4.75
C THR A 3 -16.57 -10.03 -3.65
N TYR A 4 -17.86 -10.17 -3.93
CA TYR A 4 -18.86 -10.61 -2.95
C TYR A 4 -18.66 -12.08 -2.57
N ARG A 5 -18.47 -12.96 -3.57
CA ARG A 5 -18.20 -14.38 -3.36
C ARG A 5 -16.89 -14.60 -2.60
N ARG A 6 -15.87 -13.73 -2.78
CA ARG A 6 -14.63 -13.78 -2.00
C ARG A 6 -14.88 -13.44 -0.53
N ALA A 7 -15.66 -12.40 -0.26
CA ALA A 7 -16.01 -12.01 1.10
C ALA A 7 -16.80 -13.12 1.82
N GLU A 8 -17.72 -13.80 1.12
CA GLU A 8 -18.49 -14.92 1.66
C GLU A 8 -17.60 -16.11 2.05
N ILE A 9 -16.62 -16.49 1.21
CA ILE A 9 -15.67 -17.56 1.53
C ILE A 9 -14.84 -17.22 2.76
N ILE A 10 -14.36 -15.97 2.84
CA ILE A 10 -13.57 -15.48 3.99
C ILE A 10 -14.39 -15.54 5.28
N ALA A 11 -15.64 -15.07 5.24
CA ALA A 11 -16.54 -15.10 6.38
C ALA A 11 -16.88 -16.53 6.83
N SER A 12 -17.01 -17.46 5.88
CA SER A 12 -17.34 -18.87 6.15
C SER A 12 -16.16 -19.68 6.68
N HIS A 13 -14.91 -19.25 6.42
CA HIS A 13 -13.69 -19.99 6.80
C HIS A 13 -12.63 -19.10 7.47
N PRO A 14 -12.96 -18.41 8.59
CA PRO A 14 -12.11 -17.36 9.16
C PRO A 14 -10.71 -17.86 9.58
N VAL A 15 -10.61 -19.09 10.10
CA VAL A 15 -9.32 -19.69 10.49
C VAL A 15 -8.44 -19.96 9.28
N ALA A 16 -9.01 -20.51 8.21
CA ALA A 16 -8.26 -20.80 6.98
C ALA A 16 -7.78 -19.48 6.34
N THR A 17 -8.62 -18.45 6.32
CA THR A 17 -8.24 -17.13 5.86
C THR A 17 -7.12 -16.52 6.69
N ALA A 18 -7.18 -16.59 8.03
CA ALA A 18 -6.12 -16.08 8.88
C ALA A 18 -4.78 -16.79 8.65
N LYS A 19 -4.79 -18.12 8.49
CA LYS A 19 -3.59 -18.91 8.17
C LYS A 19 -3.02 -18.54 6.80
N TYR A 20 -3.87 -18.45 5.78
CA TYR A 20 -3.47 -18.03 4.43
C TYR A 20 -2.82 -16.64 4.47
N PHE A 21 -3.47 -15.68 5.15
CA PHE A 21 -2.95 -14.33 5.30
C PHE A 21 -1.59 -14.33 5.98
N HIS A 22 -1.43 -15.06 7.08
CA HIS A 22 -0.16 -15.18 7.77
C HIS A 22 0.94 -15.74 6.86
N THR A 23 0.70 -16.85 6.16
CA THR A 23 1.66 -17.44 5.23
C THR A 23 2.03 -16.49 4.09
N LEU A 24 1.04 -15.79 3.52
CA LEU A 24 1.28 -14.81 2.46
C LEU A 24 2.19 -13.67 2.95
N ILE A 25 1.85 -13.06 4.10
CA ILE A 25 2.61 -11.94 4.65
C ILE A 25 4.02 -12.38 5.05
N THR A 26 4.20 -13.52 5.72
CA THR A 26 5.52 -14.03 6.08
C THR A 26 6.38 -14.24 4.84
N ASN A 27 5.83 -14.83 3.78
CA ASN A 27 6.58 -15.00 2.53
C ASN A 27 6.95 -13.66 1.89
N ILE A 28 6.05 -12.67 1.88
CA ILE A 28 6.38 -11.32 1.36
C ILE A 28 7.50 -10.69 2.18
N LEU A 29 7.43 -10.77 3.51
CA LEU A 29 8.47 -10.23 4.40
C LEU A 29 9.80 -10.91 4.14
N ASP A 30 9.85 -12.24 4.11
CA ASP A 30 11.10 -13.00 3.99
C ASP A 30 11.71 -12.89 2.58
N THR A 31 10.89 -12.99 1.54
CA THR A 31 11.39 -13.09 0.16
C THR A 31 11.52 -11.76 -0.56
N MET A 32 10.60 -10.81 -0.32
CA MET A 32 10.60 -9.54 -1.04
C MET A 32 11.25 -8.43 -0.21
N ILE A 33 10.78 -8.25 1.03
CA ILE A 33 11.24 -7.16 1.89
C ILE A 33 12.67 -7.43 2.37
N MET A 34 12.87 -8.53 3.10
CA MET A 34 14.20 -8.94 3.57
C MET A 34 15.08 -9.47 2.43
N GLY A 35 14.47 -9.95 1.34
CA GLY A 35 15.18 -10.30 0.11
C GLY A 35 15.65 -9.11 -0.72
N GLY A 36 15.32 -7.88 -0.33
CA GLY A 36 15.98 -6.67 -0.83
C GLY A 36 15.32 -5.99 -2.03
N VAL A 37 14.05 -6.28 -2.34
CA VAL A 37 13.30 -5.60 -3.42
C VAL A 37 13.28 -4.08 -3.22
N ILE A 38 13.25 -3.62 -1.96
CA ILE A 38 13.26 -2.20 -1.58
C ILE A 38 14.61 -1.73 -1.05
N GLY A 39 15.66 -2.54 -1.22
CA GLY A 39 16.99 -2.31 -0.66
C GLY A 39 17.19 -2.91 0.74
N PRO A 40 18.37 -2.69 1.36
CA PRO A 40 18.68 -3.18 2.69
C PRO A 40 17.70 -2.66 3.75
N VAL A 41 17.21 -3.55 4.61
CA VAL A 41 16.23 -3.23 5.67
C VAL A 41 16.89 -3.32 7.03
N LYS A 42 16.78 -2.26 7.83
CA LYS A 42 17.29 -2.19 9.21
C LYS A 42 16.29 -2.78 10.21
N ALA A 43 15.00 -2.49 10.02
CA ALA A 43 13.92 -2.97 10.88
C ALA A 43 12.57 -2.86 10.17
N TYR A 44 11.57 -3.58 10.67
CA TYR A 44 10.17 -3.37 10.32
C TYR A 44 9.26 -3.56 11.53
N PHE A 45 8.08 -2.96 11.49
CA PHE A 45 7.02 -3.12 12.49
C PHE A 45 5.68 -3.17 11.76
N GLY A 46 4.76 -4.05 12.17
CA GLY A 46 3.45 -4.11 11.55
C GLY A 46 2.32 -4.53 12.48
N THR A 47 1.11 -4.06 12.18
CA THR A 47 -0.12 -4.35 12.91
C THR A 47 -1.17 -4.96 11.99
N VAL A 48 -1.80 -6.04 12.44
CA VAL A 48 -2.88 -6.72 11.71
C VAL A 48 -4.22 -6.24 12.23
N GLU A 49 -5.10 -5.84 11.32
CA GLU A 49 -6.41 -5.28 11.63
C GLU A 49 -7.52 -5.97 10.82
N SER A 50 -8.73 -6.02 11.38
CA SER A 50 -9.93 -6.45 10.67
C SER A 50 -10.78 -5.24 10.31
N GLN A 51 -10.81 -4.87 9.03
CA GLN A 51 -11.53 -3.68 8.56
C GLN A 51 -13.03 -3.89 8.34
N ARG A 52 -13.59 -5.01 8.83
CA ARG A 52 -15.00 -5.44 8.63
C ARG A 52 -15.48 -5.49 7.16
N ARG A 53 -14.55 -5.41 6.19
CA ARG A 53 -14.80 -5.43 4.74
C ARG A 53 -14.27 -6.68 4.06
N GLY A 54 -14.00 -7.75 4.82
CA GLY A 54 -13.47 -9.01 4.30
C GLY A 54 -12.22 -9.47 5.03
N SER A 55 -11.11 -9.66 4.28
CA SER A 55 -9.85 -10.19 4.79
C SER A 55 -9.18 -9.30 5.83
N LEU A 56 -8.21 -9.87 6.56
CA LEU A 56 -7.29 -9.10 7.39
C LEU A 56 -6.50 -8.11 6.54
N HIS A 57 -6.11 -7.01 7.17
CA HIS A 57 -5.27 -5.95 6.61
C HIS A 57 -4.01 -5.80 7.46
N LEU A 58 -2.88 -5.43 6.85
CA LEU A 58 -1.61 -5.19 7.53
C LEU A 58 -1.14 -3.77 7.23
N HIS A 59 -0.95 -2.98 8.28
CA HIS A 59 -0.14 -1.77 8.22
C HIS A 59 1.31 -2.14 8.55
N LEU A 60 2.26 -1.79 7.67
CA LEU A 60 3.68 -2.11 7.84
C LEU A 60 4.51 -0.84 7.72
N LEU A 61 5.38 -0.62 8.69
CA LEU A 61 6.41 0.42 8.70
C LEU A 61 7.77 -0.24 8.55
N ILE A 62 8.56 0.19 7.57
CA ILE A 62 9.86 -0.38 7.24
C ILE A 62 10.92 0.72 7.32
N TRP A 63 12.02 0.44 8.02
CA TRP A 63 13.20 1.29 8.05
C TRP A 63 14.26 0.72 7.12
N LEU A 64 14.58 1.47 6.08
CA LEU A 64 15.68 1.12 5.16
C LEU A 64 17.02 1.46 5.79
N ASP A 65 18.04 0.64 5.51
CA ASP A 65 19.41 0.87 5.95
C ASP A 65 20.14 1.74 4.91
N HIS A 66 19.93 3.06 5.01
CA HIS A 66 20.59 4.07 4.19
C HIS A 66 20.93 5.33 5.01
N ASP A 67 21.89 6.12 4.53
CA ASP A 67 22.31 7.36 5.18
C ASP A 67 21.60 8.62 4.67
N LEU A 68 20.66 8.49 3.71
CA LEU A 68 19.92 9.62 3.15
C LEU A 68 19.02 10.26 4.23
N LYS A 69 19.30 11.52 4.59
CA LYS A 69 18.51 12.29 5.54
C LYS A 69 17.47 13.16 4.82
N PRO A 70 16.42 13.62 5.53
CA PRO A 70 15.46 14.57 4.95
C PRO A 70 16.11 15.85 4.37
N ALA A 71 17.22 16.31 4.98
CA ALA A 71 17.98 17.46 4.47
C ALA A 71 18.64 17.16 3.11
N ASP A 72 19.30 16.02 2.97
CA ASP A 72 19.91 15.57 1.71
C ASP A 72 18.86 15.40 0.62
N MET A 73 17.68 14.91 1.00
CA MET A 73 16.55 14.77 0.09
C MET A 73 16.07 16.12 -0.44
N LYS A 74 15.94 17.11 0.46
CA LYS A 74 15.52 18.48 0.10
C LYS A 74 16.49 19.13 -0.90
N GLU A 75 17.78 18.88 -0.73
CA GLU A 75 18.83 19.35 -1.64
C GLU A 75 18.75 18.62 -3.00
N LYS A 76 18.69 17.29 -3.00
CA LYS A 76 18.64 16.48 -4.24
C LYS A 76 17.43 16.80 -5.11
N ILE A 77 16.27 17.09 -4.51
CA ILE A 77 15.03 17.43 -5.25
C ILE A 77 15.15 18.74 -6.03
N GLN A 78 16.08 19.63 -5.68
CA GLN A 78 16.31 20.85 -6.48
C GLN A 78 16.84 20.52 -7.89
N GLY A 79 17.50 19.37 -8.07
CA GLY A 79 17.95 18.90 -9.37
C GLY A 79 16.81 18.28 -10.18
N ALA A 80 16.48 18.86 -11.34
CA ALA A 80 15.39 18.40 -12.20
C ALA A 80 15.51 16.91 -12.54
N THR A 81 16.68 16.43 -12.96
CA THR A 81 16.90 15.02 -13.30
C THR A 81 16.64 14.06 -12.13
N PHE A 82 17.03 14.45 -10.91
CA PHE A 82 16.79 13.61 -9.74
C PHE A 82 15.29 13.59 -9.42
N ARG A 83 14.64 14.76 -9.42
CA ARG A 83 13.21 14.91 -9.15
C ARG A 83 12.36 14.11 -10.13
N ASP A 84 12.66 14.18 -11.43
CA ASP A 84 11.90 13.48 -12.46
C ASP A 84 12.03 11.95 -12.31
N LYS A 85 13.22 11.46 -11.93
CA LYS A 85 13.44 10.05 -11.59
C LYS A 85 12.69 9.62 -10.34
N LEU A 86 12.65 10.47 -9.30
CA LEU A 86 11.90 10.19 -8.08
C LEU A 86 10.40 10.11 -8.37
N ILE A 87 9.85 11.04 -9.17
CA ILE A 87 8.44 11.00 -9.58
C ILE A 87 8.13 9.71 -10.34
N ALA A 88 8.94 9.37 -11.35
CA ALA A 88 8.74 8.14 -12.12
C ALA A 88 8.78 6.88 -11.24
N TYR A 89 9.68 6.83 -10.25
CA TYR A 89 9.72 5.75 -9.28
C TYR A 89 8.44 5.70 -8.42
N LEU A 90 7.99 6.84 -7.88
CA LEU A 90 6.79 6.90 -7.06
C LEU A 90 5.53 6.50 -7.83
N GLU A 91 5.40 6.93 -9.09
CA GLU A 91 4.30 6.53 -9.98
C GLU A 91 4.33 5.02 -10.32
N ASP A 92 5.51 4.41 -10.32
CA ASP A 92 5.66 2.98 -10.53
C ASP A 92 5.22 2.18 -9.30
N ILE A 93 5.65 2.59 -8.09
CA ILE A 93 5.39 1.80 -6.87
C ILE A 93 4.07 2.13 -6.17
N ILE A 94 3.53 3.34 -6.33
CA ILE A 94 2.25 3.73 -5.74
C ILE A 94 1.15 3.36 -6.73
N LYS A 95 0.46 2.26 -6.45
CA LYS A 95 -0.75 1.87 -7.18
C LYS A 95 -1.95 2.02 -6.27
N GLU A 96 -2.94 2.76 -6.74
CA GLU A 96 -4.25 2.87 -6.10
C GLU A 96 -5.29 2.31 -7.08
N ASP A 97 -6.05 1.31 -6.64
CA ASP A 97 -7.18 0.76 -7.41
C ASP A 97 -8.49 1.38 -6.90
N LEU A 98 -8.82 2.56 -7.43
CA LEU A 98 -10.13 3.21 -7.23
C LEU A 98 -11.13 2.75 -8.29
N GLY A 99 -11.27 1.44 -8.47
CA GLY A 99 -12.06 0.81 -9.54
C GLY A 99 -13.54 1.23 -9.66
N GLU A 100 -14.10 1.99 -8.71
CA GLU A 100 -15.51 2.40 -8.72
C GLU A 100 -15.75 3.93 -8.56
N PHE A 101 -14.72 4.76 -8.43
CA PHE A 101 -14.90 6.21 -8.19
C PHE A 101 -14.68 7.11 -9.40
N LYS A 102 -14.35 6.55 -10.57
CA LYS A 102 -14.09 7.35 -11.79
C LYS A 102 -15.36 7.91 -12.45
N ASP A 103 -16.53 7.35 -12.14
CA ASP A 103 -17.81 7.72 -12.79
C ASP A 103 -18.77 8.51 -11.89
N ILE A 104 -18.33 8.97 -10.71
CA ILE A 104 -19.08 10.00 -9.99
C ILE A 104 -18.82 11.33 -10.71
N GLN A 105 -19.58 11.56 -11.79
CA GLN A 105 -19.83 12.90 -12.30
C GLN A 105 -20.26 13.73 -11.09
N VAL A 106 -19.47 14.75 -10.75
CA VAL A 106 -19.88 15.75 -9.76
C VAL A 106 -21.21 16.30 -10.24
N ILE A 107 -22.30 15.90 -9.57
CA ILE A 107 -23.60 16.51 -9.82
C ILE A 107 -23.46 17.93 -9.27
N GLU A 108 -23.19 18.88 -10.15
CA GLU A 108 -23.31 20.29 -9.82
C GLU A 108 -24.76 20.52 -9.36
N SER A 109 -24.90 20.82 -8.06
CA SER A 109 -26.13 21.37 -7.52
C SER A 109 -26.46 22.65 -8.29
N PRO A 110 -27.62 22.78 -8.95
CA PRO A 110 -27.97 23.98 -9.71
C PRO A 110 -28.16 25.22 -8.85
N ASN A 111 -28.12 25.11 -7.52
CA ASN A 111 -28.47 26.21 -6.64
C ASN A 111 -27.32 26.55 -5.69
N GLY A 112 -26.45 27.43 -6.17
CA GLY A 112 -25.65 28.28 -5.30
C GLY A 112 -26.57 29.22 -4.54
N ILE A 113 -26.80 28.95 -3.26
CA ILE A 113 -27.20 29.97 -2.28
C ILE A 113 -26.39 29.74 -1.01
N ARG A 114 -25.43 30.66 -0.81
CA ARG A 114 -24.64 31.04 0.37
C ARG A 114 -24.46 30.02 1.50
#